data_AF-A0A923ZLJ1-F1
#
_entry.id   AF-A0A923ZLJ1-F1
#
_cell.length_a   1.000
_cell.length_b   1.000
_cell.length_c   1.000
_cell.angle_alpha   90.00
_cell.angle_beta   90.00
_cell.angle_gamma   90.00
#
_symmetry.space_group_name_H-M   'P 1'
#
loop_
_entity.id
_entity.type
_entity.pdbx_description
1 polymer ?
#
loop_
_entity_poly.entity_id
_entity_poly.type
_entity_poly.pdbx_seq_one_letter_code
_entity_poly.pdbx_strand_id
1 'polypeptide(L)' 'MGLYENEAVAKGSPFWLSPVKTIADFEEITLYLVDWCNVERLHGHLGNMSLEEYEQDYYDRNIGLSTG' A
#
# COMPACT_ATOMS: atom_id res chain seq x y z
N MET A 1 14.34 0.46 -9.19
CA MET A 1 13.44 0.23 -8.05
C MET A 1 13.45 1.42 -7.13
N GLY A 2 12.27 1.91 -6.77
CA GLY A 2 12.08 2.97 -5.79
C GLY A 2 12.33 2.48 -4.36
N LEU A 3 12.41 3.42 -3.41
CA LEU A 3 12.64 3.13 -1.98
C LEU A 3 11.63 2.11 -1.42
N TYR A 4 10.39 2.19 -1.87
CA TYR A 4 9.27 1.40 -1.37
C TYR A 4 9.31 -0.05 -1.85
N GLU A 5 9.67 -0.25 -3.12
CA GLU A 5 9.90 -1.57 -3.67
C GLU A 5 11.11 -2.22 -2.98
N ASN A 6 12.13 -1.43 -2.61
CA ASN A 6 13.29 -1.92 -1.87
C ASN A 6 12.96 -2.33 -0.43
N GLU A 7 12.10 -1.58 0.28
CA GLU A 7 11.62 -1.95 1.63
C GLU A 7 10.77 -3.21 1.60
N ALA A 8 9.87 -3.31 0.62
CA ALA A 8 9.03 -4.47 0.40
C ALA A 8 9.84 -5.75 0.16
N VAL A 9 10.90 -5.65 -0.63
CA VAL A 9 11.76 -6.80 -0.92
C VAL A 9 12.93 -6.97 0.06
N ALA A 10 13.03 -6.14 1.09
CA ALA A 10 14.15 -6.16 2.03
C ALA A 10 14.23 -7.47 2.79
N LYS A 11 15.44 -7.84 3.22
CA LYS A 11 15.66 -9.04 4.04
C LYS A 11 14.97 -8.89 5.40
N GLY A 12 14.11 -9.85 5.75
CA GLY A 12 13.28 -9.78 6.96
C GLY A 12 11.96 -9.05 6.78
N SER A 13 11.67 -8.64 5.54
CA SER A 13 10.35 -8.14 5.17
C SER A 13 9.27 -9.20 5.45
N PRO A 14 8.10 -8.78 5.97
CA PRO A 14 6.96 -9.67 6.15
C PRO A 14 6.37 -10.17 4.83
N PHE A 15 6.82 -9.65 3.68
CA PHE A 15 6.37 -10.07 2.34
C PHE A 15 7.12 -11.33 1.83
N TRP A 16 8.27 -11.69 2.42
CA TRP A 16 9.04 -12.89 2.05
C TRP A 16 8.89 -14.01 3.09
N LEU A 17 7.66 -14.48 3.30
CA LEU A 17 7.37 -15.53 4.28
C LEU A 17 7.68 -16.95 3.77
N SER A 18 7.78 -17.15 2.46
CA SER A 18 7.97 -18.47 1.84
C SER A 18 8.70 -18.36 0.50
N PRO A 19 9.42 -19.41 0.05
CA PRO A 19 9.99 -19.44 -1.30
C PRO A 19 8.87 -19.32 -2.35
N VAL A 20 8.98 -18.34 -3.24
CA VAL A 20 8.10 -18.18 -4.40
C VAL A 20 8.38 -19.31 -5.38
N LYS A 21 7.46 -20.28 -5.48
CA LYS A 21 7.59 -21.47 -6.32
C LYS A 21 6.67 -21.41 -7.53
N THR A 22 5.61 -20.62 -7.46
CA THR A 22 4.59 -20.49 -8.50
C THR A 22 4.30 -19.02 -8.82
N ILE A 23 3.62 -18.80 -9.95
CA ILE A 23 3.09 -17.48 -10.30
C ILE A 23 2.04 -17.03 -9.28
N ALA A 24 1.21 -17.95 -8.77
CA ALA A 24 0.20 -17.64 -7.76
C ALA A 24 0.84 -17.10 -6.47
N ASP A 25 1.96 -17.68 -6.03
CA ASP A 25 2.69 -17.19 -4.85
C ASP A 25 3.18 -15.75 -5.07
N PHE A 26 3.59 -15.41 -6.30
CA PHE A 26 4.04 -14.07 -6.65
C PHE A 26 2.87 -13.07 -6.70
N GLU A 27 1.73 -13.48 -7.23
CA GLU A 27 0.49 -12.68 -7.23
C GLU A 27 0.03 -12.38 -5.81
N GLU A 28 0.06 -13.37 -4.91
CA GLU A 28 -0.29 -13.20 -3.50
C GLU A 28 0.63 -12.19 -2.80
N ILE A 29 1.95 -12.30 -2.99
CA ILE A 29 2.92 -11.33 -2.45
C ILE A 29 2.66 -9.92 -3.00
N THR A 30 2.34 -9.83 -4.30
CA THR A 30 2.06 -8.53 -4.93
C THR A 30 0.79 -7.90 -4.37
N LEU A 31 -0.27 -8.70 -4.17
CA LEU A 31 -1.51 -8.22 -3.55
C LEU A 31 -1.27 -7.76 -2.11
N TYR A 32 -0.51 -8.53 -1.33
CA TYR A 32 -0.19 -8.15 0.05
C TYR A 32 0.68 -6.88 0.11
N LEU A 33 1.59 -6.69 -0.85
CA LEU A 33 2.36 -5.45 -0.97
C LEU A 33 1.47 -4.24 -1.28
N VAL A 34 0.51 -4.38 -2.19
CA VAL A 34 -0.43 -3.31 -2.53
C VAL A 34 -1.29 -2.95 -1.32
N ASP A 35 -1.84 -3.96 -0.63
CA ASP A 35 -2.64 -3.78 0.57
C ASP A 35 -1.88 -3.02 1.66
N TRP A 36 -0.67 -3.49 2.01
CA TRP A 36 0.16 -2.83 3.01
C TRP A 36 0.52 -1.39 2.63
N CYS A 37 0.87 -1.13 1.37
CA CYS A 37 1.19 0.23 0.91
C CYS A 37 0.01 1.19 1.02
N ASN A 38 -1.21 0.69 0.82
CA ASN A 38 -2.42 1.50 0.80
C ASN A 38 -3.01 1.71 2.19
N VAL A 39 -3.09 0.65 3.00
CA VAL A 39 -3.88 0.60 4.24
C VAL A 39 -3.00 0.75 5.48
N GLU A 40 -1.95 -0.06 5.59
CA GLU A 40 -1.18 -0.14 6.85
C GLU A 40 -0.04 0.87 6.92
N ARG A 41 0.53 1.24 5.77
CA ARG A 41 1.73 2.06 5.73
C ARG A 41 1.42 3.54 5.90
N LEU A 42 2.12 4.18 6.83
CA LEU A 42 2.11 5.64 6.98
C LEU A 42 3.08 6.33 6.01
N HIS A 43 2.59 7.36 5.34
CA HIS A 43 3.35 8.15 4.37
C HIS A 43 3.69 9.52 4.96
N GLY A 44 4.97 9.78 5.22
CA GLY A 44 5.41 11.06 5.81
C GLY A 44 5.04 12.29 4.97
N HIS A 45 5.00 12.17 3.64
CA HIS A 45 4.54 13.25 2.76
C HIS A 45 3.05 13.57 2.92
N LEU A 46 2.25 12.60 3.35
CA LEU A 46 0.81 12.75 3.64
C LEU A 46 0.54 13.13 5.10
N GLY A 47 1.59 13.48 5.87
CA GLY A 47 1.44 13.80 7.30
C GLY A 47 1.39 12.57 8.21
N ASN A 48 2.02 11.46 7.81
CA ASN A 48 1.98 10.17 8.50
C ASN A 48 0.57 9.55 8.53
N MET A 49 -0.11 9.62 7.40
CA MET A 49 -1.42 9.01 7.15
C MET A 49 -1.26 7.86 6.15
N SER A 50 -2.17 6.88 6.16
CA SER A 50 -2.22 5.87 5.09
C SER A 50 -2.70 6.49 3.77
N LEU A 51 -2.51 5.77 2.66
CA LEU A 51 -2.99 6.28 1.37
C LEU A 51 -4.52 6.22 1.30
N GLU A 52 -5.12 5.15 1.84
CA GLU A 52 -6.57 4.97 1.90
C GLU A 52 -7.23 6.09 2.69
N GLU A 53 -6.70 6.43 3.87
CA GLU A 53 -7.21 7.54 4.69
C GLU A 53 -7.13 8.87 3.94
N TYR A 54 -6.02 9.12 3.24
CA TYR A 54 -5.84 10.35 2.46
C TYR A 54 -6.82 10.43 1.27
N GLU A 55 -7.05 9.30 0.59
CA GLU A 55 -7.97 9.21 -0.54
C GLU A 55 -9.43 9.37 -0.10
N GLN A 56 -9.79 8.77 1.04
CA GLN A 56 -11.11 8.96 1.67
C GLN A 56 -11.35 10.44 2.01
N ASP A 57 -10.39 11.10 2.67
CA ASP A 57 -10.43 12.53 2.98
C ASP A 57 -10.58 13.38 1.72
N TYR A 58 -9.87 13.01 0.64
CA TYR A 58 -9.96 13.70 -0.65
C TYR A 58 -11.37 13.57 -1.25
N TYR A 59 -11.95 12.37 -1.25
CA TYR A 59 -13.28 12.14 -1.81
C TYR A 59 -14.39 12.76 -0.98
N ASP A 60 -14.29 12.73 0.34
CA ASP A 60 -15.25 13.39 1.23
C ASP A 60 -15.29 14.91 1.00
N ARG A 61 -14.12 15.51 0.76
CA ARG A 61 -14.00 16.96 0.49
C ARG A 61 -14.42 17.33 -0.92
N ASN A 62 -14.09 16.53 -1.94
CA ASN A 62 -14.23 16.93 -3.35
C ASN A 62 -15.42 16.31 -4.07
N ILE A 63 -15.90 15.14 -3.66
CA ILE A 63 -17.06 14.47 -4.24
C ILE A 63 -18.30 14.65 -3.34
N GLY A 64 -18.12 14.74 -2.02
CA GLY A 64 -19.20 15.07 -1.07
C GLY A 64 -19.80 16.48 -1.24
N LEU A 65 -19.15 17.39 -1.97
CA LEU A 65 -19.63 18.73 -2.29
C LEU A 65 -20.50 18.81 -3.57
N SER A 66 -20.74 17.70 -4.27
CA SER A 66 -21.75 17.66 -5.34
C SER A 66 -23.15 17.48 -4.75
N THR A 67 -23.61 18.47 -3.98
CA THR A 67 -25.01 18.59 -3.59
C THR A 67 -25.59 19.89 -4.14
N GLY A 68 -26.36 19.77 -5.23
CA GLY A 68 -27.39 20.74 -5.64
C GLY A 68 -26.91 21.93 -6.46
#